data_AF-A0A920TXC3-F1
#
_entry.id   AF-A0A920TXC3-F1
#
_cell.length_a   1.000
_cell.length_b   1.000
_cell.length_c   1.000
_cell.angle_alpha   90.00
_cell.angle_beta   90.00
_cell.angle_gamma   90.00
#
_symmetry.space_group_name_H-M   'P 1'
#
loop_
_entity.id
_entity.type
_entity.pdbx_description
1 polymer ?
#
loop_
_entity_poly.entity_id
_entity_poly.type
_entity_poly.pdbx_seq_one_letter_code
_entity_poly.pdbx_strand_id
1 'polypeptide(L)'
;MYSAVRQNTFADYSLTFIGYAGFCVPAFAVALILMVVNTFIFDADVTGLISEKYVNEPWTLAKIKVFLTHAYIPMIVLGWASTPFALQLCVP
;
A
#
# COMPACT_ATOMS: atom_id res chain seq x y z
N MET A 1 8.04 -30.39 -8.65
CA MET A 1 8.69 -31.21 -7.61
C MET A 1 9.99 -30.53 -7.10
N TYR A 2 9.90 -29.29 -6.63
CA TYR A 2 10.98 -28.62 -5.85
C TYR A 2 10.41 -28.21 -4.46
N SER A 3 9.36 -28.90 -4.04
CA SER A 3 8.42 -28.51 -2.98
C SER A 3 8.69 -29.18 -1.64
N ALA A 4 9.87 -29.77 -1.43
CA ALA A 4 10.12 -30.58 -0.23
C ALA A 4 11.61 -30.65 0.17
N VAL A 5 12.38 -29.56 0.05
CA VAL A 5 13.81 -29.60 0.42
C VAL A 5 14.16 -28.70 1.62
N ARG A 6 13.28 -27.76 2.04
CA ARG A 6 13.54 -26.89 3.22
C ARG A 6 12.34 -26.54 4.11
N GLN A 7 11.27 -27.35 4.07
CA GLN A 7 10.19 -27.24 5.05
C GLN A 7 10.75 -27.39 6.47
N ASN A 8 10.36 -26.48 7.38
CA ASN A 8 10.86 -26.31 8.77
C ASN A 8 12.11 -25.44 8.96
N THR A 9 12.36 -24.48 8.09
CA THR A 9 13.29 -23.40 8.46
C THR A 9 12.53 -22.34 9.27
N PHE A 10 13.15 -21.76 10.31
CA PHE A 10 12.58 -20.64 11.08
C PHE A 10 12.10 -19.48 10.18
N ALA A 11 12.75 -19.30 9.02
CA ALA A 11 12.37 -18.34 8.00
C ALA A 11 11.01 -18.60 7.34
N ASP A 12 10.59 -19.86 7.16
CA ASP A 12 9.27 -20.16 6.57
C ASP A 12 8.16 -19.81 7.56
N TYR A 13 8.30 -20.21 8.82
CA TYR A 13 7.32 -19.88 9.87
C TYR A 13 7.19 -18.36 10.06
N SER A 14 8.31 -17.62 10.01
CA SER A 14 8.25 -16.16 10.13
C SER A 14 7.59 -15.50 8.91
N LEU A 15 7.87 -15.96 7.69
CA LEU A 15 7.22 -15.46 6.47
C LEU A 15 5.72 -15.76 6.45
N THR A 16 5.30 -16.96 6.83
CA THR A 16 3.87 -17.34 6.93
C THR A 16 3.16 -16.52 8.01
N PHE A 17 3.79 -16.32 9.17
CA PHE A 17 3.24 -15.49 10.24
C PHE A 17 3.03 -14.04 9.78
N ILE A 18 4.02 -13.45 9.09
CA ILE A 18 3.93 -12.10 8.52
C ILE A 18 2.85 -12.04 7.43
N GLY A 19 2.75 -13.05 6.58
CA GLY A 19 1.72 -13.15 5.54
C GLY A 19 0.30 -13.16 6.10
N TYR A 20 0.04 -13.92 7.17
CA TYR A 20 -1.25 -13.91 7.85
C TYR A 20 -1.51 -12.61 8.64
N ALA A 21 -0.50 -12.09 9.34
CA ALA A 21 -0.63 -10.83 10.08
C ALA A 21 -0.96 -9.65 9.15
N GLY A 22 -0.38 -9.61 7.95
CA GLY A 22 -0.68 -8.59 6.93
C GLY A 22 -2.08 -8.75 6.33
N PHE A 23 -2.60 -9.97 6.23
CA PHE A 23 -3.95 -10.24 5.73
C PHE A 23 -5.05 -9.83 6.71
N CYS A 24 -4.77 -9.86 8.01
CA CYS A 24 -5.76 -9.52 9.05
C CYS A 24 -6.24 -8.06 8.97
N VAL A 25 -5.43 -7.15 8.41
CA VAL A 25 -5.83 -5.75 8.23
C VAL A 25 -6.33 -5.55 6.80
N PRO A 26 -7.64 -5.32 6.59
CA PRO A 26 -8.16 -5.11 5.25
C PRO A 26 -7.59 -3.82 4.64
N ALA A 27 -7.20 -3.86 3.37
CA ALA A 27 -6.54 -2.74 2.69
C ALA A 27 -7.34 -1.42 2.76
N PHE A 28 -8.68 -1.51 2.76
CA PHE A 28 -9.54 -0.35 2.94
C PHE A 28 -9.41 0.29 4.33
N ALA A 29 -9.26 -0.51 5.40
CA ALA A 29 -9.02 0.03 6.73
C ALA A 29 -7.66 0.73 6.81
N VAL A 30 -6.62 0.18 6.18
CA VAL A 30 -5.32 0.85 6.07
C VAL A 30 -5.45 2.19 5.36
N ALA A 31 -6.22 2.24 4.26
CA ALA A 31 -6.48 3.48 3.54
C ALA A 31 -7.17 4.55 4.42
N LEU A 32 -8.19 4.16 5.19
CA LEU A 32 -8.87 5.07 6.12
C LEU A 32 -7.95 5.56 7.24
N ILE A 33 -7.16 4.66 7.84
CA ILE A 33 -6.20 5.03 8.89
C ILE A 33 -5.18 6.02 8.33
N LEU A 34 -4.57 5.73 7.18
CA LEU A 34 -3.59 6.61 6.55
C LEU A 34 -4.21 7.97 6.19
N MET A 35 -5.41 7.99 5.64
CA MET A 35 -6.13 9.23 5.33
C MET A 35 -6.36 10.07 6.58
N VAL A 36 -6.94 9.47 7.63
CA VAL A 36 -7.23 10.14 8.90
C VAL A 36 -5.95 10.69 9.52
N VAL A 37 -4.91 9.85 9.65
CA VAL A 37 -3.61 10.26 10.21
C VAL A 37 -3.00 11.39 9.38
N ASN A 38 -3.10 11.34 8.05
CA ASN A 38 -2.52 12.35 7.20
C ASN A 38 -3.24 13.70 7.33
N THR A 39 -4.57 13.70 7.39
CA THR A 39 -5.35 14.91 7.65
C THR A 39 -5.10 15.48 9.05
N PHE A 40 -4.98 14.64 10.08
CA PHE A 40 -4.74 15.12 11.45
C PHE A 40 -3.31 15.64 11.69
N ILE A 41 -2.30 15.05 11.08
CA ILE A 41 -0.89 15.41 11.33
C ILE A 41 -0.37 16.42 10.32
N PHE A 42 -0.77 16.30 9.05
CA PHE A 42 -0.19 17.08 7.95
C PHE A 42 -1.14 18.14 7.39
N ASP A 43 -2.36 18.26 7.93
CA ASP A 43 -3.44 19.15 7.44
C ASP A 43 -3.62 19.03 5.92
N ALA A 44 -3.36 17.85 5.39
CA ALA A 44 -3.31 17.59 3.96
C ALA A 44 -4.69 17.16 3.48
N ASP A 45 -5.15 17.79 2.39
CA ASP A 45 -6.32 17.38 1.64
C ASP A 45 -6.03 16.08 0.88
N VAL A 46 -6.32 14.96 1.54
CA VAL A 46 -5.99 13.60 1.05
C VAL A 46 -7.09 13.02 0.17
N THR A 47 -8.23 13.69 0.06
CA THR A 47 -9.41 13.26 -0.68
C THR A 47 -9.28 13.39 -2.21
N GLY A 48 -8.27 14.13 -2.71
CA GLY A 48 -8.02 14.35 -4.14
C GLY A 48 -6.58 14.06 -4.57
N LEU A 49 -6.40 13.41 -5.73
CA LEU A 49 -5.08 13.20 -6.35
C LEU A 49 -4.52 14.46 -7.03
N ILE A 50 -5.39 15.42 -7.34
CA ILE A 50 -5.05 16.66 -8.04
C ILE A 50 -5.72 17.80 -7.28
N SER A 51 -4.92 18.80 -6.90
CA SER A 51 -5.43 20.03 -6.29
C SER A 51 -6.34 20.78 -7.27
N GLU A 52 -7.40 21.44 -6.76
CA GLU A 52 -8.42 22.16 -7.54
C GLU A 52 -7.82 23.09 -8.61
N LYS A 53 -6.70 23.74 -8.30
CA LYS A 53 -5.97 24.63 -9.21
C LYS A 53 -5.54 23.95 -10.51
N TYR A 54 -5.22 22.66 -10.45
CA TYR A 54 -4.68 21.90 -11.59
C TYR A 54 -5.72 21.01 -12.26
N VAL A 55 -6.99 21.01 -11.82
CA VAL A 55 -8.04 20.12 -12.37
C VAL A 55 -8.27 20.40 -13.85
N ASN A 56 -8.42 21.68 -14.22
CA ASN A 56 -8.71 22.10 -15.60
C ASN A 56 -7.45 22.54 -16.39
N GLU A 57 -6.26 22.47 -15.78
CA GLU A 57 -5.02 22.79 -16.46
C GLU A 57 -4.49 21.58 -17.27
N PRO A 58 -3.84 21.82 -18.43
CA PRO A 58 -3.15 20.77 -19.17
C PRO A 58 -2.05 20.11 -18.32
N TRP A 59 -1.61 18.93 -18.71
CA TRP A 59 -0.54 18.21 -18.02
C TRP A 59 0.80 18.97 -18.09
N THR A 60 1.10 19.71 -17.03
CA THR A 60 2.37 20.42 -16.83
C THR A 60 3.25 19.68 -15.84
N LEU A 61 4.55 19.99 -15.83
CA LEU A 61 5.49 19.46 -14.82
C LEU A 61 5.05 19.78 -13.38
N ALA A 62 4.41 20.94 -13.16
CA ALA A 62 3.84 21.32 -11.87
C ALA A 62 2.71 20.36 -11.45
N LYS A 63 1.79 20.05 -12.37
CA LYS A 63 0.69 19.09 -12.14
C LYS A 63 1.21 17.69 -11.83
N ILE A 64 2.26 17.24 -12.53
CA ILE A 64 2.90 15.94 -12.28
C ILE A 64 3.52 15.88 -10.88
N LYS A 65 4.22 16.95 -10.46
CA LYS A 65 4.82 17.01 -9.13
C LYS A 65 3.75 16.91 -8.04
N VAL A 66 2.66 17.69 -8.16
CA VAL A 66 1.53 17.67 -7.22
C VAL A 66 0.88 16.28 -7.19
N PHE A 67 0.65 15.67 -8.35
CA PHE A 67 0.11 14.31 -8.45
C PHE A 67 0.98 13.30 -7.71
N LEU A 68 2.30 13.30 -7.93
CA LEU A 68 3.22 12.37 -7.26
C LEU A 68 3.23 12.55 -5.74
N THR A 69 3.09 13.79 -5.25
CA THR A 69 2.99 14.07 -3.81
C THR A 69 1.69 13.57 -3.18
N HIS A 70 0.61 13.40 -3.95
CA HIS A 70 -0.65 12.81 -3.43
C HIS A 70 -0.75 11.30 -3.71
N ALA A 71 -0.06 10.81 -4.75
CA ALA A 71 -0.14 9.41 -5.19
C ALA A 71 0.54 8.40 -4.23
N TYR A 72 1.39 8.84 -3.29
CA TYR A 72 2.06 7.90 -2.40
C TYR A 72 1.10 7.14 -1.49
N ILE A 73 -0.01 7.76 -1.06
CA ILE A 73 -1.02 7.11 -0.23
C ILE A 73 -1.67 5.94 -0.97
N PRO A 74 -2.25 6.11 -2.18
CA PRO A 74 -2.80 4.99 -2.93
C PRO A 74 -1.75 3.95 -3.31
N MET A 75 -0.49 4.34 -3.56
CA MET A 75 0.59 3.37 -3.81
C MET A 75 0.84 2.44 -2.61
N ILE A 76 0.89 3.00 -1.38
CA ILE A 76 1.06 2.19 -0.16
C ILE A 76 -0.14 1.25 0.04
N VAL A 77 -1.35 1.75 -0.17
CA VAL A 77 -2.59 0.96 -0.05
C VAL A 77 -2.63 -0.19 -1.06
N LEU A 78 -2.27 0.07 -2.32
CA LEU A 78 -2.21 -0.95 -3.38
C LEU A 78 -1.12 -2.00 -3.09
N GLY A 79 0.03 -1.54 -2.58
CA GLY A 79 1.11 -2.42 -2.14
C GLY A 79 0.62 -3.37 -1.04
N TRP A 80 -0.05 -2.83 -0.01
CA TRP A 80 -0.61 -3.62 1.08
C TRP A 80 -1.68 -4.62 0.63
N ALA A 81 -2.49 -4.27 -0.37
CA ALA A 81 -3.48 -5.19 -0.92
C ALA A 81 -2.85 -6.39 -1.66
N SER A 82 -1.61 -6.23 -2.16
CA SER A 82 -0.95 -7.20 -3.04
C SER A 82 0.03 -8.12 -2.31
N THR A 83 0.75 -7.60 -1.31
CA THR A 83 1.86 -8.31 -0.64
C THR A 83 1.45 -9.52 0.19
N PRO A 84 0.34 -9.53 0.97
CA PRO A 84 -0.03 -10.68 1.77
C PRO A 84 -0.41 -11.88 0.90
N PHE A 85 -1.14 -11.63 -0.19
CA PHE A 85 -1.54 -12.66 -1.15
C PHE A 85 -0.33 -13.24 -1.89
N ALA A 86 0.60 -12.40 -2.35
CA ALA A 86 1.81 -12.86 -3.03
C ALA A 86 2.70 -13.73 -2.12
N LEU A 87 2.84 -13.35 -0.84
CA LEU A 87 3.60 -14.14 0.14
C LEU A 87 2.91 -15.49 0.44
N GLN A 88 1.57 -15.52 0.49
CA GLN A 88 0.81 -16.76 0.70
C GLN A 88 0.90 -17.73 -0.50
N LEU A 89 0.99 -17.23 -1.73
CA LEU A 89 1.16 -18.09 -2.91
C LEU A 89 2.59 -18.65 -3.07
N CYS A 90 3.59 -17.94 -2.56
CA CYS A 90 4.98 -18.38 -2.66
C CYS A 90 5.39 -19.38 -1.57
N VAL A 91 4.64 -19.49 -0.48
CA VAL A 91 4.88 -20.48 0.58
C VAL A 91 3.92 -21.66 0.39
N PRO A 92 4.41 -22.86 0.02
CA PRO A 92 3.59 -24.03 -0.28
C PRO A 92 2.95 -24.68 0.95
#